data_AF-A0A957BUX2-F1
#
_entry.id   AF-A0A957BUX2-F1
#
_cell.length_a   1.000
_cell.length_b   1.000
_cell.length_c   1.000
_cell.angle_alpha   90.00
_cell.angle_beta   90.00
_cell.angle_gamma   90.00
#
_symmetry.space_group_name_H-M   'P 1'
#
loop_
_entity.id
_entity.type
_entity.pdbx_description
1 polymer ?
#
loop_
_entity_poly.entity_id
_entity_poly.type
_entity_poly.pdbx_seq_one_letter_code
_entity_poly.pdbx_strand_id
1 'polypeptide(L)'
;MSRRTFLAQTGSALVGLALLNSPLRAFALQEGDVVLPWLDQPAENPVPEIIGNQQTWETLDSWITRNDQFFSIAHCNRPAIDAANWQLTIGGLVRQPLTLTLDDLKARPKQDLIFTLECAGNSGLPFFDAGIG
;
A
#
# COMPACT_ATOMS: atom_id res chain seq x y z
N MET A 1 -31.46 -50.03 0.60
CA MET A 1 -30.76 -48.83 1.10
C MET A 1 -31.77 -47.78 1.53
N SER A 2 -31.57 -47.09 2.66
CA SER A 2 -32.49 -46.03 3.10
C SER A 2 -32.20 -44.72 2.36
N ARG A 3 -33.24 -43.90 2.11
CA ARG A 3 -33.10 -42.58 1.46
C ARG A 3 -32.08 -41.67 2.15
N ARG A 4 -31.98 -41.77 3.48
CA ARG A 4 -30.99 -41.01 4.28
C ARG A 4 -29.56 -41.46 3.99
N THR A 5 -29.34 -42.76 3.88
CA THR A 5 -28.02 -43.33 3.55
C THR A 5 -27.58 -42.94 2.15
N PHE A 6 -28.52 -42.96 1.18
CA PHE A 6 -28.26 -42.52 -0.18
C PHE A 6 -27.93 -41.03 -0.25
N LEU A 7 -28.75 -40.15 0.35
CA LEU A 7 -28.49 -38.71 0.36
C LEU A 7 -27.16 -38.36 1.06
N ALA A 8 -26.85 -39.02 2.18
CA ALA A 8 -25.58 -38.82 2.87
C ALA A 8 -24.39 -39.27 2.01
N GLN A 9 -24.44 -40.47 1.43
CA GLN A 9 -23.35 -41.00 0.60
C GLN A 9 -23.13 -40.18 -0.67
N THR A 10 -24.21 -39.78 -1.34
CA THR A 10 -24.12 -38.99 -2.58
C THR A 10 -23.63 -37.57 -2.29
N GLY A 11 -24.06 -36.97 -1.17
CA GLY A 11 -23.58 -35.67 -0.70
C GLY A 11 -22.08 -35.68 -0.39
N SER A 12 -21.60 -36.69 0.34
CA SER A 12 -20.16 -36.84 0.63
C SER A 12 -19.32 -37.07 -0.63
N ALA A 13 -19.80 -37.88 -1.58
CA ALA A 13 -19.10 -38.13 -2.83
C ALA A 13 -18.95 -36.87 -3.69
N LEU A 14 -20.00 -36.04 -3.78
CA LEU A 14 -19.98 -34.78 -4.54
C LEU A 14 -19.03 -33.75 -3.92
N VAL A 15 -19.00 -33.62 -2.59
CA VAL A 15 -18.03 -32.73 -1.91
C VAL A 15 -16.59 -33.22 -2.14
N GLY A 16 -16.36 -34.53 -2.06
CA GLY A 16 -15.05 -35.12 -2.35
C GLY A 16 -14.59 -34.84 -3.78
N LEU A 17 -15.47 -35.02 -4.78
CA LEU A 17 -15.17 -34.73 -6.18
C LEU A 17 -14.92 -33.25 -6.45
N ALA A 18 -15.71 -32.36 -5.83
CA ALA A 18 -15.56 -30.92 -5.95
C ALA A 18 -14.21 -30.46 -5.37
N LEU A 19 -13.78 -31.02 -4.23
CA LEU A 19 -12.46 -30.74 -3.67
C LEU A 19 -11.33 -31.28 -4.54
N LEU A 20 -11.51 -32.44 -5.19
CA LEU A 20 -10.51 -33.04 -6.09
C LEU A 20 -10.27 -32.21 -7.36
N ASN A 21 -11.32 -31.59 -7.89
CA ASN A 21 -11.28 -30.83 -9.13
C ASN A 21 -11.25 -29.30 -8.91
N SER A 22 -11.04 -28.86 -7.67
CA SER A 22 -11.02 -27.45 -7.33
C SER A 22 -9.63 -26.85 -7.63
N PRO A 23 -9.57 -25.67 -8.28
CA PRO A 23 -8.31 -24.95 -8.45
C PRO A 23 -7.70 -24.54 -7.11
N LEU A 24 -8.47 -24.52 -6.02
CA LEU A 24 -7.98 -24.22 -4.67
C LEU A 24 -6.89 -25.18 -4.20
N ARG A 25 -6.82 -26.41 -4.75
CA ARG A 25 -5.71 -27.34 -4.45
C ARG A 25 -4.36 -26.83 -4.93
N ALA A 26 -4.31 -26.11 -6.05
CA ALA A 26 -3.08 -25.52 -6.57
C ALA A 26 -2.58 -24.35 -5.69
N PHE A 27 -3.45 -23.82 -4.83
CA PHE A 27 -3.14 -22.72 -3.90
C PHE A 27 -3.07 -23.18 -2.44
N ALA A 28 -3.31 -24.48 -2.16
CA ALA A 28 -3.19 -25.02 -0.82
C ALA A 28 -1.73 -25.38 -0.58
N LEU A 29 -1.09 -24.67 0.36
CA LEU A 29 0.28 -24.97 0.79
C LEU A 29 0.36 -26.46 1.19
N GLN A 30 1.17 -27.22 0.46
CA GLN A 30 1.45 -28.61 0.76
C GLN A 30 2.52 -28.70 1.87
N GLU A 31 2.50 -29.81 2.60
CA GLU A 31 3.54 -30.10 3.58
C GLU A 31 4.89 -30.25 2.84
N GLY A 32 5.80 -29.31 3.07
CA GLY A 32 7.08 -29.21 2.34
C GLY A 32 7.18 -28.05 1.36
N ASP A 33 6.10 -27.28 1.15
CA ASP A 33 6.16 -26.06 0.37
C ASP A 33 7.07 -25.02 1.04
N VAL A 34 7.90 -24.38 0.22
CA VAL A 34 8.80 -23.30 0.63
C VAL A 34 8.34 -22.02 -0.04
N VAL A 35 8.18 -20.95 0.74
CA VAL A 35 7.93 -19.61 0.20
C VAL A 35 9.15 -19.19 -0.60
N LEU A 36 8.99 -19.04 -1.91
CA LEU A 36 10.03 -18.49 -2.75
C LEU A 36 10.11 -16.97 -2.53
N PRO A 37 11.28 -16.42 -2.18
CA PRO A 37 11.46 -14.97 -2.11
C PRO A 37 11.36 -14.38 -3.51
N TRP A 38 11.01 -13.09 -3.61
CA TRP A 38 11.03 -12.44 -4.92
C TRP A 38 12.49 -12.23 -5.33
N LEU A 39 12.75 -12.45 -6.62
CA LEU A 39 14.11 -12.41 -7.17
C LEU A 39 14.52 -10.99 -7.59
N ASP A 40 13.53 -10.11 -7.70
CA ASP A 40 13.59 -8.72 -8.16
C ASP A 40 13.36 -7.75 -7.01
N GLN A 41 13.78 -8.12 -5.79
CA GLN A 41 13.78 -7.18 -4.68
C GLN A 41 14.72 -6.01 -4.94
N PRO A 42 14.29 -4.78 -4.59
CA PRO A 42 15.16 -3.61 -4.54
C PRO A 42 16.46 -3.92 -3.80
N ALA A 43 17.58 -3.41 -4.30
CA ALA A 43 18.82 -3.44 -3.54
C ALA A 43 18.64 -2.64 -2.23
N GLU A 44 19.41 -2.99 -1.20
CA GLU A 44 19.36 -2.26 0.07
C GLU A 44 19.62 -0.76 -0.14
N ASN A 45 18.77 0.06 0.46
CA ASN A 45 18.84 1.51 0.34
C ASN A 45 20.05 2.05 1.13
N PRO A 46 21.08 2.62 0.47
CA PRO A 46 22.27 3.13 1.14
C PRO A 46 22.04 4.47 1.86
N VAL A 47 20.89 5.11 1.68
CA VAL A 47 20.57 6.46 2.20
C VAL A 47 19.19 6.53 2.88
N PRO A 48 18.91 5.68 3.90
CA PRO A 48 17.59 5.57 4.52
C PRO A 48 17.10 6.86 5.21
N GLU A 49 18.02 7.75 5.59
CA GLU A 49 17.70 9.04 6.21
C GLU A 49 17.09 10.06 5.23
N ILE A 50 17.44 9.94 3.95
CA ILE A 50 16.98 10.81 2.85
C ILE A 50 15.78 10.20 2.16
N ILE A 51 15.87 8.91 1.86
CA ILE A 51 14.86 8.11 1.16
C ILE A 51 14.36 7.08 2.17
N GLY A 52 13.18 7.30 2.75
CA GLY A 52 12.59 6.41 3.74
C GLY A 52 11.51 5.53 3.13
N ASN A 53 11.29 4.35 3.74
CA ASN A 53 10.13 3.50 3.46
C ASN A 53 9.94 3.15 1.98
N GLN A 54 11.01 2.75 1.29
CA GLN A 54 10.85 2.10 -0.01
C GLN A 54 10.05 0.81 0.18
N GLN A 55 9.04 0.56 -0.67
CA GLN A 55 8.16 -0.60 -0.49
C GLN A 55 8.92 -1.91 -0.67
N THR A 56 8.65 -2.87 0.19
CA THR A 56 9.08 -4.26 0.02
C THR A 56 7.90 -5.03 -0.55
N TRP A 57 8.01 -5.49 -1.81
CA TRP A 57 6.88 -6.02 -2.58
C TRP A 57 6.17 -7.19 -1.91
N GLU A 58 6.89 -8.08 -1.21
CA GLU A 58 6.37 -9.23 -0.45
C GLU A 58 5.45 -8.81 0.69
N THR A 59 5.65 -7.61 1.22
CA THR A 59 4.98 -7.14 2.43
C THR A 59 3.76 -6.30 2.13
N LEU A 60 3.45 -6.07 0.84
CA LEU A 60 2.25 -5.39 0.40
C LEU A 60 1.03 -6.31 0.58
N ASP A 61 0.26 -6.06 1.64
CA ASP A 61 -0.91 -6.85 2.03
C ASP A 61 -2.22 -6.06 2.01
N SER A 62 -2.16 -4.78 1.64
CA SER A 62 -3.27 -3.82 1.67
C SER A 62 -3.30 -2.96 0.40
N TRP A 63 -4.50 -2.56 0.00
CA TRP A 63 -4.70 -1.59 -1.10
C TRP A 63 -4.23 -0.18 -0.72
N ILE A 64 -4.34 0.19 0.55
CA ILE A 64 -3.88 1.47 1.08
C ILE A 64 -2.58 1.22 1.85
N THR A 65 -1.49 1.80 1.37
CA THR A 65 -0.20 1.81 2.06
C THR A 65 -0.37 2.45 3.43
N ARG A 66 0.05 1.76 4.50
CA ARG A 66 -0.05 2.31 5.86
C ARG A 66 0.88 3.52 5.99
N ASN A 67 0.49 4.51 6.80
CA ASN A 67 1.26 5.76 6.95
C ASN A 67 2.72 5.54 7.39
N ASP A 68 2.99 4.53 8.20
CA ASP A 68 4.33 4.16 8.68
C ASP A 68 5.17 3.43 7.63
N GLN A 69 4.52 2.87 6.61
CA GLN A 69 5.14 2.24 5.45
C GLN A 69 5.13 3.15 4.22
N PHE A 70 4.46 4.30 4.25
CA PHE A 70 4.35 5.19 3.10
C PHE A 70 5.72 5.76 2.73
N PHE A 71 6.06 5.68 1.44
CA PHE A 71 7.32 6.17 0.90
C PHE A 71 7.57 7.65 1.23
N SER A 72 8.80 8.00 1.64
CA SER A 72 9.15 9.40 1.88
C SER A 72 10.51 9.75 1.30
N ILE A 73 10.64 10.98 0.81
CA ILE A 73 11.91 11.56 0.39
C ILE A 73 12.03 12.98 0.93
N ALA A 74 13.17 13.31 1.51
CA ALA A 74 13.43 14.63 2.08
C ALA A 74 14.70 15.21 1.45
N HIS A 75 14.56 16.30 0.68
CA HIS A 75 15.71 17.01 0.11
C HIS A 75 16.35 17.99 1.11
N CYS A 76 15.64 18.31 2.18
CA CYS A 76 16.06 19.20 3.25
C CYS A 76 15.59 18.62 4.59
N ASN A 77 16.01 19.24 5.68
CA ASN A 77 15.56 18.85 7.02
C ASN A 77 14.04 18.97 7.16
N ARG A 78 13.43 18.01 7.85
CA ARG A 78 12.00 18.06 8.18
C ARG A 78 11.76 19.18 9.21
N PRO A 79 10.90 20.17 8.93
CA PRO A 79 10.69 21.29 9.83
C PRO A 79 9.85 20.88 11.04
N ALA A 80 10.16 21.46 12.21
CA ALA A 80 9.23 21.49 13.33
C ALA A 80 8.20 22.59 13.08
N ILE A 81 6.92 22.22 13.04
CA ILE A 81 5.82 23.16 12.74
C ILE A 81 5.06 23.49 14.01
N ASP A 82 4.94 24.78 14.32
CA ASP A 82 3.98 25.28 15.30
C ASP A 82 2.63 25.54 14.62
N ALA A 83 1.68 24.63 14.86
CA ALA A 83 0.36 24.69 14.25
C ALA A 83 -0.42 25.96 14.62
N ALA A 84 -0.17 26.56 15.79
CA ALA A 84 -0.90 27.74 16.25
C ALA A 84 -0.49 29.02 15.48
N ASN A 85 0.75 29.06 14.99
CA ASN A 85 1.32 30.20 14.28
C ASN A 85 1.52 29.96 12.78
N TRP A 86 1.15 28.77 12.28
CA TRP A 86 1.30 28.40 10.88
C TRP A 86 0.35 29.18 9.97
N GLN A 87 0.85 29.57 8.78
CA GLN A 87 0.10 30.30 7.78
C GLN A 87 0.41 29.80 6.35
N LEU A 88 -0.61 29.76 5.48
CA LEU A 88 -0.51 29.54 4.04
C LEU A 88 -0.83 30.83 3.29
N THR A 89 0.12 31.32 2.49
CA THR A 89 -0.06 32.50 1.66
C THR A 89 -0.25 32.11 0.19
N ILE A 90 -1.37 32.55 -0.39
CA ILE A 90 -1.69 32.45 -1.81
C ILE A 90 -1.37 33.81 -2.46
N GLY A 91 -0.33 33.83 -3.30
CA GLY A 91 0.13 35.01 -4.02
C GLY A 91 0.26 34.78 -5.53
N GLY A 92 1.03 35.63 -6.21
CA GLY A 92 1.26 35.54 -7.66
C GLY A 92 0.16 36.23 -8.48
N LEU A 93 -0.20 35.64 -9.62
CA LEU A 93 -1.17 36.21 -10.56
C LEU A 93 -2.62 35.91 -10.14
N VAL A 94 -3.01 36.40 -8.97
CA VAL A 94 -4.35 36.24 -8.40
C VAL A 94 -5.02 37.61 -8.25
N ARG A 95 -6.34 37.67 -8.42
CA ARG A 95 -7.10 38.93 -8.25
C ARG A 95 -6.99 39.49 -6.83
N GLN A 96 -7.00 38.62 -5.82
CA GLN A 96 -6.89 38.98 -4.40
C GLN A 96 -5.96 37.96 -3.72
N PRO A 97 -4.74 38.36 -3.32
CA PRO A 97 -3.89 37.55 -2.46
C PRO A 97 -4.58 37.25 -1.13
N LEU A 98 -4.27 36.10 -0.54
CA LEU A 98 -4.90 35.63 0.70
C LEU A 98 -3.89 34.91 1.58
N THR A 99 -3.98 35.12 2.89
CA THR A 99 -3.26 34.33 3.89
C THR A 99 -4.27 33.60 4.77
N LEU A 100 -4.06 32.31 4.98
CA LEU A 100 -4.93 31.41 5.72
C LEU A 100 -4.18 30.81 6.91
N THR A 101 -4.83 30.78 8.07
CA THR A 101 -4.39 29.94 9.20
C THR A 101 -4.71 28.47 8.93
N LEU A 102 -4.21 27.56 9.77
CA LEU A 102 -4.58 26.15 9.68
C LEU A 102 -6.08 25.93 9.92
N ASP A 103 -6.69 26.71 10.82
CA ASP A 103 -8.12 26.61 11.13
C ASP A 103 -8.98 27.11 9.96
N ASP A 104 -8.56 28.20 9.29
CA ASP A 104 -9.25 28.68 8.08
C ASP A 104 -9.23 27.63 6.97
N LEU A 105 -8.12 26.88 6.84
CA LEU A 105 -8.00 25.81 5.85
C LEU A 105 -8.91 24.63 6.18
N LYS A 106 -8.95 24.21 7.46
CA LYS A 106 -9.79 23.09 7.95
C LYS A 106 -11.28 23.39 7.89
N ALA A 107 -11.69 24.66 7.96
CA ALA A 107 -13.09 25.07 7.85
C ALA A 107 -13.65 24.99 6.43
N ARG A 108 -12.81 24.79 5.41
CA ARG A 108 -13.25 24.66 4.01
C ARG A 108 -13.92 23.31 3.74
N PRO A 109 -14.77 23.19 2.69
CA PRO A 109 -15.33 21.91 2.29
C PRO A 109 -14.24 20.87 2.03
N LYS A 110 -14.36 19.71 2.68
CA LYS A 110 -13.42 18.60 2.55
C LYS A 110 -13.77 17.73 1.34
N GLN A 111 -12.74 17.27 0.64
CA GLN A 111 -12.84 16.21 -0.36
C GLN A 111 -11.84 15.12 -0.01
N ASP A 112 -12.28 13.87 -0.07
CA ASP A 112 -11.43 12.70 0.14
C ASP A 112 -11.19 12.02 -1.21
N LEU A 113 -9.93 11.80 -1.57
CA LEU A 113 -9.53 11.21 -2.83
C LEU A 113 -8.44 10.16 -2.59
N ILE A 114 -8.53 9.04 -3.28
CA ILE A 114 -7.50 8.00 -3.27
C ILE A 114 -6.58 8.26 -4.46
N PHE A 115 -5.32 8.57 -4.18
CA PHE A 115 -4.28 8.75 -5.17
C PHE A 115 -3.01 8.04 -4.74
N THR A 116 -2.34 7.44 -5.71
CA THR A 116 -0.98 6.91 -5.55
C THR A 116 0.02 8.02 -5.84
N LEU A 117 1.03 8.16 -5.00
CA LEU A 117 2.17 9.03 -5.22
C LEU A 117 3.36 8.17 -5.66
N GLU A 118 3.89 8.46 -6.84
CA GLU A 118 5.11 7.84 -7.35
C GLU A 118 6.18 8.91 -7.53
N CYS A 119 7.39 8.62 -7.03
CA CYS A 119 8.53 9.50 -7.23
C CYS A 119 8.94 9.50 -8.71
N ALA A 120 9.17 10.68 -9.30
CA ALA A 120 9.72 10.77 -10.65
C ALA A 120 11.11 10.12 -10.81
N GLY A 121 11.84 9.95 -9.71
CA GLY A 121 13.10 9.23 -9.68
C GLY A 121 12.97 7.71 -9.59
N ASN A 122 11.76 7.16 -9.50
CA ASN A 122 11.54 5.72 -9.36
C ASN A 122 12.15 4.98 -10.57
N SER A 123 12.91 3.91 -10.31
CA SER A 123 13.78 3.21 -11.26
C SER A 123 14.95 4.03 -11.82
N GLY A 124 15.22 5.22 -11.29
CA GLY A 124 16.29 6.13 -11.74
C GLY A 124 17.66 5.86 -11.10
N LEU A 125 17.71 5.07 -10.02
CA LEU A 125 18.94 4.63 -9.35
C LEU A 125 18.91 3.10 -9.16
N PRO A 126 20.07 2.41 -9.10
CA PRO A 126 20.11 0.95 -8.98
C PRO A 126 19.46 0.34 -7.73
N PHE A 127 19.19 1.16 -6.72
CA PHE A 127 18.60 0.76 -5.43
C PHE A 127 17.23 1.43 -5.18
N PHE A 128 16.70 2.15 -6.17
CA PHE A 128 15.51 2.97 -6.01
C PHE A 128 14.47 2.65 -7.07
N ASP A 129 13.69 1.61 -6.82
CA ASP A 129 12.66 1.04 -7.70
C ASP A 129 11.32 0.80 -6.98
N ALA A 130 11.19 1.24 -5.72
CA ALA A 130 9.96 1.14 -4.92
C ALA A 130 9.56 2.47 -4.24
N GLY A 131 9.76 3.59 -4.94
CA GLY A 131 9.40 4.95 -4.49
C GLY A 131 7.91 5.29 -4.69
N ILE A 132 7.02 4.40 -4.24
CA ILE A 132 5.57 4.45 -4.48
C ILE A 132 4.81 4.35 -3.14
N GLY A 133 3.66 5.02 -3.02
CA GLY A 133 2.80 4.96 -1.84
C GLY A 133 1.37 5.37 -2.11
#